data_AF-A0A957J922-F1
#
_entry.id   AF-A0A957J922-F1
#
_cell.length_a   1.000
_cell.length_b   1.000
_cell.length_c   1.000
_cell.angle_alpha   90.00
_cell.angle_beta   90.00
_cell.angle_gamma   90.00
#
_symmetry.space_group_name_H-M   'P 1'
#
loop_
_entity.id
_entity.type
_entity.pdbx_description
1 polymer ?
#
loop_
_entity_poly.entity_id
_entity_poly.type
_entity_poly.pdbx_seq_one_letter_code
_entity_poly.pdbx_strand_id
1 'polypeptide(L)'
;MSTNNQDLIPREILFGNPERTQARLSPDGSQIAFLAPVDNVLNVWVGPATEPNAAQPVTTDTYRGIRMFQWAHTNQHILFIQDVGGDENWRVYCTTLATGETRDLTPFDNVAAQINKTSPKFPNEIIVGLNDRNPQLHDIYRINIESGERTLLEQNEWFVGYLCDDDFNVRYAVRQTADGGMEMHTVGDDASSDPFMSIPAKDSLTTNALGFDKTGRILYILDSRDRDTAAFYALNLDSGEKKLIAEDDRADANGALIHPTEKTVQAVSFNYDRVVWQILDEAIKPDLDYLATVADGDISVVARTQDDRYWTVAFMLDNGPIRYYRYDRTARQAEFLFNNKDAWAKLPLAKMHPQIVKSRDGLNLVCYLTLPLANDPEGTGRPNEPLPMALLVHGGPWARDAWGFNPIHQWLANRGYAVMSVNYRGSTGFGKDFINAADLEWAGKMHDDLIDAVDWAIAEKIADPERIAIMGGSYGGYATLVGLTFTPEKFACGVDIVGPSNLITLIQSV
;
A
#
# COMPACT_ATOMS: atom_id res chain seq x y z
N MET A 1 -12.14 35.13 21.92
CA MET A 1 -12.27 33.73 22.39
C MET A 1 -13.74 33.34 22.40
N SER A 2 -14.32 32.99 21.26
CA SER A 2 -15.53 32.16 21.23
C SER A 2 -15.07 30.76 20.86
N THR A 3 -14.96 29.88 21.85
CA THR A 3 -14.83 28.45 21.61
C THR A 3 -16.12 28.01 20.93
N ASN A 4 -16.13 27.97 19.59
CA ASN A 4 -17.09 27.18 18.84
C ASN A 4 -16.84 25.74 19.28
N ASN A 5 -17.59 25.30 20.27
CA ASN A 5 -17.46 23.98 20.87
C ASN A 5 -18.04 22.97 19.86
N GLN A 6 -17.31 22.70 18.77
CA GLN A 6 -17.47 21.44 18.07
C GLN A 6 -17.05 20.37 19.06
N ASP A 7 -17.95 19.44 19.37
CA ASP A 7 -17.66 18.35 20.29
C ASP A 7 -16.42 17.61 19.78
N LEU A 8 -15.40 17.50 20.64
CA LEU A 8 -14.16 16.81 20.31
C LEU A 8 -14.49 15.35 19.99
N ILE A 9 -14.04 14.89 18.82
CA ILE A 9 -14.20 13.51 18.41
C ILE A 9 -13.36 12.63 19.36
N PRO A 10 -13.96 11.62 20.02
CA PRO A 10 -13.25 10.67 20.84
C PRO A 10 -12.16 9.93 20.07
N ARG A 11 -10.98 9.77 20.67
CA ARG A 11 -9.83 9.08 20.05
C ARG A 11 -10.18 7.65 19.66
N GLU A 12 -10.93 6.94 20.49
CA GLU A 12 -11.36 5.56 20.21
C GLU A 12 -12.18 5.44 18.92
N ILE A 13 -12.92 6.48 18.54
CA ILE A 13 -13.68 6.48 17.30
C ILE A 13 -12.74 6.63 16.09
N LEU A 14 -11.71 7.47 16.17
CA LEU A 14 -10.75 7.68 15.08
C LEU A 14 -9.72 6.55 14.93
N PHE A 15 -9.22 6.03 16.04
CA PHE A 15 -8.09 5.07 16.06
C PHE A 15 -8.52 3.62 16.36
N GLY A 16 -9.74 3.40 16.83
CA GLY A 16 -10.25 2.05 17.06
C GLY A 16 -10.40 1.28 15.75
N ASN A 17 -10.44 -0.05 15.85
CA ASN A 17 -10.58 -0.94 14.70
C ASN A 17 -11.75 -0.53 13.78
N PRO A 18 -11.63 -0.81 12.46
CA PRO A 18 -12.78 -0.74 11.57
C PRO A 18 -13.83 -1.78 12.01
N GLU A 19 -15.10 -1.50 11.72
CA GLU A 19 -16.18 -2.47 11.90
C GLU A 19 -16.06 -3.58 10.86
N ARG A 20 -15.69 -3.23 9.62
CA ARG A 20 -15.40 -4.16 8.52
C ARG A 20 -14.33 -3.54 7.61
N THR A 21 -13.41 -4.31 7.04
CA THR A 21 -12.44 -3.77 6.05
C THR A 21 -11.90 -4.86 5.14
N GLN A 22 -11.21 -4.48 4.07
CA GLN A 22 -10.60 -5.40 3.11
C GLN A 22 -11.62 -6.41 2.55
N ALA A 23 -12.78 -5.91 2.14
CA ALA A 23 -13.82 -6.74 1.53
C ALA A 23 -13.31 -7.41 0.25
N ARG A 24 -13.46 -8.73 0.14
CA ARG A 24 -13.02 -9.53 -1.01
C ARG A 24 -14.05 -10.62 -1.32
N LEU A 25 -14.55 -10.65 -2.56
CA LEU A 25 -15.35 -11.77 -3.06
C LEU A 25 -14.49 -13.04 -3.20
N SER A 26 -15.10 -14.21 -2.98
CA SER A 26 -14.51 -15.49 -3.35
C SER A 26 -14.30 -15.58 -4.87
N PRO A 27 -13.38 -16.43 -5.35
CA PRO A 27 -13.13 -16.63 -6.78
C PRO A 27 -14.40 -16.86 -7.62
N ASP A 28 -15.37 -17.61 -7.11
CA ASP A 28 -16.66 -17.87 -7.76
C ASP A 28 -17.75 -16.79 -7.52
N GLY A 29 -17.48 -15.82 -6.64
CA GLY A 29 -18.42 -14.75 -6.28
C GLY A 29 -19.59 -15.17 -5.39
N SER A 30 -19.60 -16.41 -4.87
CA SER A 30 -20.68 -16.90 -4.00
C SER A 30 -20.58 -16.36 -2.57
N GLN A 31 -19.37 -16.06 -2.11
CA GLN A 31 -19.07 -15.61 -0.75
C GLN A 31 -18.31 -14.28 -0.74
N ILE A 32 -18.36 -13.61 0.40
CA ILE A 32 -17.55 -12.43 0.71
C ILE A 32 -16.76 -12.69 1.99
N ALA A 33 -15.51 -12.28 2.00
CA ALA A 33 -14.66 -12.25 3.17
C ALA A 33 -14.24 -10.80 3.49
N PHE A 34 -14.08 -10.48 4.76
CA PHE A 34 -13.57 -9.19 5.24
C PHE A 34 -12.94 -9.35 6.62
N LEU A 35 -12.13 -8.38 7.04
CA LEU A 35 -11.66 -8.30 8.42
C LEU A 35 -12.67 -7.55 9.29
N ALA A 36 -13.00 -8.10 10.45
CA ALA A 36 -13.82 -7.45 11.46
C ALA A 36 -13.44 -7.95 12.88
N PRO A 37 -13.63 -7.14 13.93
CA PRO A 37 -13.21 -7.49 15.27
C PRO A 37 -14.09 -8.59 15.91
N VAL A 38 -13.44 -9.57 16.53
CA VAL A 38 -14.01 -10.46 17.56
C VAL A 38 -13.33 -10.04 18.86
N ASP A 39 -14.10 -9.62 19.87
CA ASP A 39 -13.57 -9.11 21.14
C ASP A 39 -12.46 -8.04 20.96
N ASN A 40 -12.68 -7.13 20.00
CA ASN A 40 -11.75 -6.07 19.61
C ASN A 40 -10.42 -6.53 18.95
N VAL A 41 -10.34 -7.79 18.51
CA VAL A 41 -9.21 -8.35 17.75
C VAL A 41 -9.67 -8.71 16.33
N LEU A 42 -9.00 -8.17 15.32
CA LEU A 42 -9.38 -8.39 13.93
C LEU A 42 -9.24 -9.86 13.54
N ASN A 43 -10.32 -10.42 13.02
CA ASN A 43 -10.41 -11.77 12.49
C ASN A 43 -11.00 -11.71 11.07
N VAL A 44 -10.83 -12.78 10.30
CA VAL A 44 -11.49 -12.92 9.01
C VAL A 44 -12.93 -13.41 9.24
N TRP A 45 -13.87 -12.74 8.61
CA TRP A 45 -15.29 -13.08 8.59
C TRP A 45 -15.70 -13.48 7.19
N VAL A 46 -16.54 -14.50 7.06
CA VAL A 46 -17.02 -15.02 5.78
C VAL A 46 -18.52 -15.26 5.81
N GLY A 47 -19.22 -14.91 4.72
CA GLY A 47 -20.65 -15.16 4.54
C GLY A 47 -21.07 -15.07 3.07
N PRO A 48 -22.38 -15.19 2.79
CA PRO A 48 -22.91 -15.05 1.43
C PRO A 48 -22.58 -13.67 0.84
N ALA A 49 -22.16 -13.63 -0.43
CA ALA A 49 -21.71 -12.39 -1.08
C ALA A 49 -22.78 -11.28 -1.13
N THR A 50 -24.06 -11.66 -1.15
CA THR A 50 -25.21 -10.74 -1.19
C THR A 50 -25.76 -10.41 0.21
N GLU A 51 -25.27 -11.06 1.26
CA GLU A 51 -25.73 -10.83 2.64
C GLU A 51 -24.54 -10.72 3.62
N PRO A 52 -23.69 -9.67 3.52
CA PRO A 52 -22.51 -9.53 4.37
C PRO A 52 -22.80 -9.52 5.88
N ASN A 53 -24.03 -9.14 6.27
CA ASN A 53 -24.46 -9.15 7.66
C ASN A 53 -24.65 -10.57 8.24
N ALA A 54 -24.78 -11.58 7.39
CA ALA A 54 -24.86 -12.98 7.80
C ALA A 54 -23.49 -13.64 8.00
N ALA A 55 -22.40 -12.94 7.67
CA ALA A 55 -21.04 -13.46 7.82
C ALA A 55 -20.72 -13.81 9.29
N GLN A 56 -19.86 -14.81 9.47
CA GLN A 56 -19.39 -15.30 10.76
C GLN A 56 -17.85 -15.26 10.79
N PRO A 57 -17.23 -15.10 11.97
CA PRO A 57 -15.78 -15.20 12.08
C PRO A 57 -15.35 -16.64 11.77
N VAL A 58 -14.35 -16.79 10.91
CA VAL A 58 -13.79 -18.10 10.55
C VAL A 58 -12.41 -18.33 11.14
N THR A 59 -11.76 -17.27 11.61
CA THR A 59 -10.53 -17.31 12.39
C THR A 59 -10.79 -16.93 13.84
N THR A 60 -9.86 -17.26 14.74
CA THR A 60 -10.01 -17.07 16.19
C THR A 60 -8.77 -16.45 16.85
N ASP A 61 -8.08 -15.53 16.16
CA ASP A 61 -6.97 -14.78 16.77
C ASP A 61 -7.49 -13.90 17.91
N THR A 62 -6.78 -13.90 19.03
CA THR A 62 -7.14 -13.19 20.26
C THR A 62 -6.07 -12.19 20.70
N TYR A 63 -5.05 -11.93 19.87
CA TYR A 63 -3.91 -11.15 20.27
C TYR A 63 -3.64 -9.95 19.36
N ARG A 64 -2.98 -10.16 18.21
CA ARG A 64 -2.50 -9.06 17.35
C ARG A 64 -3.54 -8.62 16.30
N GLY A 65 -4.42 -9.55 15.94
CA GLY A 65 -5.38 -9.44 14.87
C GLY A 65 -4.75 -9.71 13.51
N ILE A 66 -5.49 -10.40 12.65
CA ILE A 66 -5.11 -10.64 11.26
C ILE A 66 -5.21 -9.32 10.49
N ARG A 67 -4.14 -8.97 9.77
CA ARG A 67 -4.05 -7.71 9.00
C ARG A 67 -4.04 -7.91 7.49
N MET A 68 -3.68 -9.09 7.03
CA MET A 68 -3.55 -9.42 5.61
C MET A 68 -4.10 -10.83 5.36
N PHE A 69 -5.07 -10.93 4.46
CA PHE A 69 -5.65 -12.21 4.05
C PHE A 69 -6.02 -12.19 2.57
N GLN A 70 -6.19 -13.38 1.99
CA GLN A 70 -6.71 -13.61 0.65
C GLN A 70 -7.48 -14.93 0.59
N TRP A 71 -8.39 -15.04 -0.39
CA TRP A 71 -9.00 -16.32 -0.72
C TRP A 71 -7.97 -17.24 -1.38
N ALA A 72 -7.98 -18.52 -1.02
CA ALA A 72 -7.46 -19.54 -1.93
C ALA A 72 -8.43 -19.74 -3.10
N HIS A 73 -7.96 -20.34 -4.19
CA HIS A 73 -8.80 -20.57 -5.37
C HIS A 73 -9.83 -21.72 -5.20
N THR A 74 -9.91 -22.34 -4.02
CA THR A 74 -10.87 -23.41 -3.69
C THR A 74 -12.27 -22.90 -3.34
N ASN A 75 -12.43 -21.60 -3.03
CA ASN A 75 -13.62 -21.03 -2.38
C ASN A 75 -13.92 -21.61 -0.97
N GLN A 76 -13.05 -22.47 -0.43
CA GLN A 76 -13.21 -23.16 0.85
C GLN A 76 -12.11 -22.83 1.86
N HIS A 77 -11.09 -22.08 1.44
CA HIS A 77 -9.91 -21.78 2.23
C HIS A 77 -9.59 -20.28 2.22
N ILE A 78 -9.24 -19.76 3.39
CA ILE A 78 -8.67 -18.43 3.57
C ILE A 78 -7.19 -18.58 3.89
N LEU A 79 -6.35 -17.87 3.14
CA LEU A 79 -4.93 -17.73 3.43
C LEU A 79 -4.70 -16.41 4.13
N PHE A 80 -3.89 -16.39 5.16
CA PHE A 80 -3.47 -15.15 5.81
C PHE A 80 -2.03 -15.24 6.28
N ILE A 81 -1.40 -14.08 6.46
CA ILE A 81 -0.07 -14.00 7.04
C ILE A 81 -0.13 -13.22 8.35
N GLN A 82 0.62 -13.69 9.34
CA GLN A 82 0.66 -13.09 10.66
C GLN A 82 2.02 -13.37 11.30
N ASP A 83 2.55 -12.39 12.02
CA ASP A 83 3.74 -12.50 12.86
C ASP A 83 3.36 -12.84 14.31
N VAL A 84 4.34 -13.21 15.13
CA VAL A 84 4.08 -13.62 16.52
C VAL A 84 4.54 -12.51 17.47
N GLY A 85 3.57 -11.77 17.98
CA GLY A 85 3.83 -10.73 19.00
C GLY A 85 4.66 -9.54 18.54
N GLY A 86 4.72 -9.29 17.23
CA GLY A 86 5.44 -8.14 16.69
C GLY A 86 6.92 -8.36 16.44
N ASP A 87 7.33 -9.61 16.32
CA ASP A 87 8.68 -9.97 15.90
C ASP A 87 8.92 -9.75 14.39
N GLU A 88 7.87 -9.41 13.62
CA GLU A 88 7.89 -9.20 12.17
C GLU A 88 8.30 -10.44 11.36
N ASN A 89 8.35 -11.61 12.01
CA ASN A 89 8.56 -12.90 11.37
C ASN A 89 7.22 -13.47 10.91
N TRP A 90 6.78 -13.01 9.74
CA TRP A 90 5.50 -13.41 9.17
C TRP A 90 5.46 -14.92 8.87
N ARG A 91 4.37 -15.58 9.27
CA ARG A 91 4.09 -16.98 8.95
C ARG A 91 2.85 -17.08 8.08
N VAL A 92 2.74 -18.17 7.30
CA VAL A 92 1.62 -18.40 6.38
C VAL A 92 0.64 -19.37 7.03
N TYR A 93 -0.62 -18.97 7.11
CA TYR A 93 -1.70 -19.76 7.68
C TYR A 93 -2.79 -20.03 6.65
N CYS A 94 -3.51 -21.14 6.83
CA CYS A 94 -4.68 -21.51 6.06
C CYS A 94 -5.83 -21.92 6.98
N THR A 95 -7.00 -21.31 6.79
CA THR A 95 -8.23 -21.66 7.50
C THR A 95 -9.21 -22.37 6.55
N THR A 96 -9.67 -23.56 6.93
CA THR A 96 -10.71 -24.31 6.22
C THR A 96 -12.09 -23.90 6.71
N LEU A 97 -12.91 -23.35 5.81
CA LEU A 97 -14.21 -22.77 6.17
C LEU A 97 -15.20 -23.78 6.75
N ALA A 98 -15.20 -25.01 6.24
CA ALA A 98 -16.16 -26.04 6.65
C ALA A 98 -15.94 -26.52 8.10
N THR A 99 -14.70 -26.47 8.59
CA THR A 99 -14.33 -26.97 9.92
C THR A 99 -13.97 -25.84 10.90
N GLY A 100 -13.60 -24.65 10.40
CA GLY A 100 -13.00 -23.59 11.20
C GLY A 100 -11.56 -23.89 11.64
N GLU A 101 -10.96 -24.99 11.17
CA GLU A 101 -9.59 -25.36 11.52
C GLU A 101 -8.61 -24.42 10.82
N THR A 102 -7.63 -23.92 11.57
CA THR A 102 -6.54 -23.09 11.06
C THR A 102 -5.22 -23.86 11.18
N ARG A 103 -4.53 -24.03 10.06
CA ARG A 103 -3.22 -24.67 9.95
C ARG A 103 -2.15 -23.63 9.73
N ASP A 104 -1.06 -23.69 10.50
CA ASP A 104 0.20 -23.03 10.17
C ASP A 104 0.89 -23.85 9.06
N LEU A 105 1.03 -23.26 7.87
CA LEU A 105 1.70 -23.87 6.71
C LEU A 105 3.22 -23.75 6.79
N THR A 106 3.73 -22.99 7.77
CA THR A 106 5.15 -22.76 8.02
C THR A 106 5.46 -22.88 9.52
N PRO A 107 5.18 -24.04 10.16
CA PRO A 107 5.22 -24.22 11.61
C PRO A 107 6.65 -24.38 12.15
N PHE A 108 7.50 -23.39 11.89
CA PHE A 108 8.90 -23.37 12.31
C PHE A 108 9.16 -22.13 13.17
N ASP A 109 10.12 -22.24 14.08
CA ASP A 109 10.52 -21.14 14.95
C ASP A 109 11.54 -20.23 14.26
N ASN A 110 11.46 -18.93 14.53
CA ASN A 110 12.38 -17.91 13.99
C ASN A 110 12.48 -17.91 12.46
N VAL A 111 11.35 -18.13 11.78
CA VAL A 111 11.26 -18.06 10.31
C VAL A 111 10.35 -16.93 9.88
N ALA A 112 10.71 -16.31 8.77
CA ALA A 112 9.87 -15.47 7.97
C ALA A 112 9.46 -16.21 6.69
N ALA A 113 8.20 -16.06 6.33
CA ALA A 113 7.59 -16.67 5.17
C ALA A 113 6.74 -15.66 4.42
N GLN A 114 6.71 -15.83 3.09
CA GLN A 114 5.90 -15.00 2.21
C GLN A 114 5.21 -15.85 1.16
N ILE A 115 3.94 -15.55 0.88
CA ILE A 115 3.23 -16.15 -0.25
C ILE A 115 3.80 -15.50 -1.52
N ASN A 116 4.54 -16.28 -2.30
CA ASN A 116 5.10 -15.83 -3.57
C ASN A 116 4.04 -15.89 -4.68
N LYS A 117 3.24 -16.98 -4.72
CA LYS A 117 2.27 -17.19 -5.80
C LYS A 117 1.07 -18.03 -5.37
N THR A 118 -0.11 -17.61 -5.82
CA THR A 118 -1.32 -18.44 -5.90
C THR A 118 -1.76 -18.53 -7.37
N SER A 119 -2.44 -19.62 -7.75
CA SER A 119 -2.91 -19.81 -9.12
C SER A 119 -4.23 -20.59 -9.15
N PRO A 120 -5.21 -20.18 -9.99
CA PRO A 120 -6.41 -20.97 -10.20
C PRO A 120 -6.15 -22.33 -10.87
N LYS A 121 -4.97 -22.52 -11.49
CA LYS A 121 -4.56 -23.80 -12.07
C LYS A 121 -4.24 -24.85 -11.00
N PHE A 122 -3.86 -24.42 -9.80
CA PHE A 122 -3.51 -25.28 -8.66
C PHE A 122 -4.23 -24.80 -7.41
N PRO A 123 -5.56 -24.96 -7.33
CA PRO A 123 -6.36 -24.28 -6.30
C PRO A 123 -6.05 -24.71 -4.87
N ASN A 124 -5.51 -25.92 -4.68
CA ASN A 124 -5.15 -26.49 -3.38
C ASN A 124 -3.67 -26.26 -3.01
N GLU A 125 -2.93 -25.47 -3.79
CA GLU A 125 -1.49 -25.31 -3.60
C GLU A 125 -1.07 -23.85 -3.75
N ILE A 126 0.03 -23.51 -3.09
CA ILE A 126 0.64 -22.19 -3.15
C ILE A 126 2.16 -22.29 -3.23
N ILE A 127 2.80 -21.24 -3.73
CA ILE A 127 4.25 -21.09 -3.64
C ILE A 127 4.59 -20.15 -2.49
N VAL A 128 5.48 -20.61 -1.61
CA VAL A 128 5.92 -19.90 -0.41
C VAL A 128 7.43 -19.78 -0.42
N GLY A 129 7.93 -18.56 -0.21
CA GLY A 129 9.33 -18.34 0.12
C GLY A 129 9.52 -18.46 1.63
N LEU A 130 10.44 -19.29 2.09
CA LEU A 130 10.67 -19.59 3.51
C LEU A 130 12.16 -19.69 3.84
N ASN A 131 12.58 -19.06 4.94
CA ASN A 131 13.98 -18.97 5.36
C ASN A 131 14.36 -19.96 6.49
N ASP A 132 13.75 -21.15 6.52
CA ASP A 132 13.93 -22.14 7.59
C ASP A 132 15.30 -22.85 7.54
N ARG A 133 15.91 -22.94 6.36
CA ARG A 133 17.27 -23.46 6.17
C ARG A 133 18.34 -22.39 6.40
N ASN A 134 18.14 -21.18 5.87
CA ASN A 134 19.06 -20.05 5.98
C ASN A 134 18.28 -18.81 6.39
N PRO A 135 18.51 -18.21 7.58
CA PRO A 135 17.73 -17.07 8.06
C PRO A 135 17.80 -15.83 7.16
N GLN A 136 18.83 -15.72 6.31
CA GLN A 136 19.02 -14.59 5.40
C GLN A 136 18.31 -14.77 4.04
N LEU A 137 17.98 -16.01 3.65
CA LEU A 137 17.56 -16.33 2.29
C LEU A 137 16.33 -17.25 2.30
N HIS A 138 15.34 -16.91 1.48
CA HIS A 138 14.15 -17.73 1.35
C HIS A 138 14.37 -18.78 0.25
N ASP A 139 14.29 -20.06 0.61
CA ASP A 139 14.08 -21.15 -0.34
C ASP A 139 12.63 -21.10 -0.84
N ILE A 140 12.37 -21.63 -2.04
CA ILE A 140 11.03 -21.63 -2.65
C ILE A 140 10.41 -23.02 -2.54
N TYR A 141 9.23 -23.07 -1.92
CA TYR A 141 8.47 -24.31 -1.71
C TYR A 141 7.08 -24.24 -2.35
N ARG A 142 6.64 -25.35 -2.93
CA ARG A 142 5.23 -25.60 -3.26
C ARG A 142 4.57 -26.28 -2.06
N ILE A 143 3.51 -25.71 -1.53
CA ILE A 143 2.81 -26.22 -0.34
C ILE A 143 1.36 -26.54 -0.68
N ASN A 144 0.91 -27.74 -0.33
CA ASN A 144 -0.51 -28.09 -0.34
C ASN A 144 -1.21 -27.49 0.89
N ILE A 145 -2.26 -26.72 0.68
CA ILE A 145 -2.88 -25.93 1.75
C ILE A 145 -3.75 -26.78 2.70
N GLU A 146 -4.17 -27.96 2.28
CA GLU A 146 -4.98 -28.87 3.09
C GLU A 146 -4.09 -29.75 3.98
N SER A 147 -3.08 -30.39 3.40
CA SER A 147 -2.19 -31.31 4.12
C SER A 147 -1.02 -30.60 4.82
N GLY A 148 -0.60 -29.43 4.32
CA GLY A 148 0.66 -28.78 4.71
C GLY A 148 1.91 -29.45 4.14
N GLU A 149 1.75 -30.45 3.26
CA GLU A 149 2.88 -31.09 2.58
C GLU A 149 3.59 -30.06 1.70
N ARG A 150 4.92 -29.98 1.83
CA ARG A 150 5.75 -29.07 1.07
C ARG A 150 6.75 -29.81 0.19
N THR A 151 6.96 -29.32 -1.02
CA THR A 151 7.99 -29.76 -1.96
C THR A 151 8.91 -28.59 -2.25
N LEU A 152 10.22 -28.79 -2.11
CA LEU A 152 11.22 -27.80 -2.51
C LEU A 152 11.21 -27.64 -4.03
N LEU A 153 11.06 -26.41 -4.51
CA LEU A 153 11.18 -26.06 -5.92
C LEU A 153 12.55 -25.49 -6.25
N GLU A 154 13.07 -24.61 -5.39
CA GLU A 154 14.36 -23.95 -5.61
C GLU A 154 15.06 -23.69 -4.27
N GLN A 155 16.31 -24.14 -4.16
CA GLN A 155 17.17 -23.86 -3.01
C GLN A 155 17.95 -22.56 -3.27
N ASN A 156 17.89 -21.61 -2.35
CA ASN A 156 18.42 -20.28 -2.54
C ASN A 156 19.78 -20.09 -1.87
N GLU A 157 20.80 -19.77 -2.68
CA GLU A 157 22.16 -19.51 -2.18
C GLU A 157 22.56 -18.02 -2.27
N TRP A 158 21.82 -17.17 -3.00
CA TRP A 158 22.30 -15.83 -3.39
C TRP A 158 21.23 -14.76 -3.60
N PHE A 159 19.97 -15.15 -3.72
CA PHE A 159 18.93 -14.29 -4.28
C PHE A 159 18.04 -13.69 -3.19
N VAL A 160 17.66 -12.43 -3.35
CA VAL A 160 16.76 -11.73 -2.42
C VAL A 160 15.29 -11.99 -2.73
N GLY A 161 14.97 -12.60 -3.87
CA GLY A 161 13.60 -12.95 -4.23
C GLY A 161 13.49 -13.74 -5.53
N TYR A 162 12.29 -14.25 -5.80
CA TYR A 162 11.97 -15.05 -6.98
C TYR A 162 10.64 -14.61 -7.60
N LEU A 163 10.53 -14.77 -8.92
CA LEU A 163 9.30 -14.54 -9.67
C LEU A 163 8.78 -15.87 -10.24
N CYS A 164 7.59 -16.27 -9.80
CA CYS A 164 6.89 -17.45 -10.30
C CYS A 164 5.75 -17.09 -11.27
N ASP A 165 5.54 -17.94 -12.27
CA ASP A 165 4.39 -17.83 -13.17
C ASP A 165 3.14 -18.57 -12.62
N ASP A 166 2.01 -18.46 -13.34
CA ASP A 166 0.76 -19.10 -12.96
C ASP A 166 0.79 -20.64 -13.08
N ASP A 167 1.82 -21.19 -13.74
CA ASP A 167 2.08 -22.63 -13.83
C ASP A 167 3.01 -23.11 -12.69
N PHE A 168 3.32 -22.24 -11.72
CA PHE A 168 4.20 -22.50 -10.58
C PHE A 168 5.64 -22.82 -10.97
N ASN A 169 6.06 -22.43 -12.18
CA ASN A 169 7.46 -22.45 -12.54
C ASN A 169 8.18 -21.26 -11.89
N VAL A 170 9.33 -21.52 -11.28
CA VAL A 170 10.24 -20.46 -10.81
C VAL A 170 10.98 -19.95 -12.05
N ARG A 171 10.61 -18.75 -12.54
CA ARG A 171 11.09 -18.24 -13.82
C ARG A 171 12.37 -17.43 -13.67
N TYR A 172 12.42 -16.62 -12.61
CA TYR A 172 13.54 -15.73 -12.37
C TYR A 172 13.86 -15.60 -10.89
N ALA A 173 15.12 -15.31 -10.61
CA ALA A 173 15.63 -14.95 -9.30
C ALA A 173 16.24 -13.54 -9.35
N VAL A 174 16.08 -12.77 -8.28
CA VAL A 174 16.56 -11.39 -8.19
C VAL A 174 17.71 -11.34 -7.21
N ARG A 175 18.83 -10.74 -7.64
CA ARG A 175 20.02 -10.51 -6.82
C ARG A 175 20.26 -9.01 -6.72
N GLN A 176 20.59 -8.52 -5.53
CA GLN A 176 21.07 -7.16 -5.36
C GLN A 176 22.57 -7.09 -5.69
N THR A 177 22.98 -6.08 -6.46
CA THR A 177 24.39 -5.83 -6.76
C THR A 177 25.02 -4.98 -5.66
N ALA A 178 26.35 -5.03 -5.53
CA ALA A 178 27.08 -4.35 -4.44
C ALA A 178 26.93 -2.82 -4.45
N ASP A 179 26.59 -2.24 -5.60
CA ASP A 179 26.32 -0.81 -5.78
C ASP A 179 24.85 -0.43 -5.53
N GLY A 180 23.99 -1.38 -5.14
CA GLY A 180 22.56 -1.15 -4.86
C GLY A 180 21.64 -1.32 -6.08
N GLY A 181 22.17 -1.74 -7.22
CA GLY A 181 21.39 -2.20 -8.37
C GLY A 181 20.76 -3.58 -8.14
N MET A 182 20.05 -4.04 -9.15
CA MET A 182 19.41 -5.35 -9.16
C MET A 182 19.74 -6.10 -10.46
N GLU A 183 19.84 -7.42 -10.37
CA GLU A 183 19.94 -8.30 -11.50
C GLU A 183 18.88 -9.39 -11.41
N MET A 184 18.21 -9.64 -12.53
CA MET A 184 17.24 -10.70 -12.69
C MET A 184 17.90 -11.81 -13.50
N HIS A 185 17.95 -13.00 -12.93
CA HIS A 185 18.59 -14.19 -13.47
C HIS A 185 17.52 -15.23 -13.80
N THR A 186 17.67 -15.95 -14.92
CA THR A 186 16.83 -17.12 -15.24
C THR A 186 17.11 -18.27 -14.28
N VAL A 187 16.07 -19.03 -13.91
CA VAL A 187 16.18 -20.20 -13.02
C VAL A 187 15.83 -21.49 -13.78
N GLY A 188 16.41 -22.62 -13.36
CA GLY A 188 16.16 -23.95 -13.92
C GLY A 188 17.25 -24.44 -14.87
N ASP A 189 16.94 -25.47 -15.68
CA ASP A 189 17.90 -26.13 -16.57
C ASP A 189 18.50 -25.19 -17.64
N ASP A 190 17.76 -24.14 -18.00
CA ASP A 190 18.17 -23.11 -18.96
C ASP A 190 18.84 -21.90 -18.28
N ALA A 191 19.23 -22.00 -17.00
CA ALA A 191 19.84 -20.90 -16.26
C ALA A 191 21.18 -20.46 -16.89
N SER A 192 21.24 -19.21 -17.34
CA SER A 192 22.47 -18.56 -17.78
C SER A 192 23.30 -18.05 -16.60
N SER A 193 24.63 -17.97 -16.78
CA SER A 193 25.50 -17.24 -15.84
C SER A 193 25.32 -15.72 -15.95
N ASP A 194 24.87 -15.25 -17.11
CA ASP A 194 24.64 -13.84 -17.37
C ASP A 194 23.21 -13.45 -16.94
N PRO A 195 23.03 -12.25 -16.34
CA PRO A 195 21.71 -11.79 -15.96
C PRO A 195 20.82 -11.61 -17.20
N PHE A 196 19.57 -12.05 -17.10
CA PHE A 196 18.53 -11.75 -18.08
C PHE A 196 18.28 -10.25 -18.17
N MET A 197 18.33 -9.56 -17.03
CA MET A 197 18.15 -8.12 -16.95
C MET A 197 19.00 -7.53 -15.83
N SER A 198 19.75 -6.48 -16.14
CA SER A 198 20.42 -5.64 -15.14
C SER A 198 19.67 -4.32 -14.98
N ILE A 199 19.51 -3.90 -13.73
CA ILE A 199 18.83 -2.68 -13.31
C ILE A 199 19.84 -1.89 -12.49
N PRO A 200 20.34 -0.74 -12.98
CA PRO A 200 21.26 0.09 -12.24
C PRO A 200 20.68 0.57 -10.90
N ALA A 201 21.54 0.90 -9.94
CA ALA A 201 21.13 1.37 -8.61
C ALA A 201 20.10 2.50 -8.64
N LYS A 202 20.29 3.50 -9.52
CA LYS A 202 19.37 4.63 -9.66
C LYS A 202 17.95 4.22 -10.10
N ASP A 203 17.80 3.07 -10.74
CA ASP A 203 16.55 2.58 -11.32
C ASP A 203 15.90 1.49 -10.42
N SER A 204 16.60 1.02 -9.37
CA SER A 204 16.23 -0.20 -8.62
C SER A 204 14.95 -0.07 -7.80
N LEU A 205 14.63 1.13 -7.32
CA LEU A 205 13.39 1.42 -6.57
C LEU A 205 12.18 1.74 -7.48
N THR A 206 12.40 1.84 -8.79
CA THR A 206 11.38 2.25 -9.78
C THR A 206 11.28 1.26 -10.95
N THR A 207 11.96 0.11 -10.86
CA THR A 207 11.93 -0.93 -11.87
C THR A 207 11.74 -2.29 -11.22
N ASN A 208 10.65 -2.98 -11.56
CA ASN A 208 10.38 -4.32 -11.06
C ASN A 208 9.45 -5.10 -12.00
N ALA A 209 9.60 -6.42 -11.99
CA ALA A 209 8.67 -7.32 -12.66
C ALA A 209 7.35 -7.42 -11.88
N LEU A 210 6.24 -7.42 -12.60
CA LEU A 210 4.89 -7.49 -12.03
C LEU A 210 4.25 -8.87 -12.19
N GLY A 211 4.62 -9.60 -13.24
CA GLY A 211 4.06 -10.90 -13.58
C GLY A 211 3.94 -11.09 -15.08
N PHE A 212 3.22 -12.13 -15.49
CA PHE A 212 3.14 -12.56 -16.87
C PHE A 212 1.74 -12.40 -17.44
N ASP A 213 1.65 -12.34 -18.77
CA ASP A 213 0.41 -12.63 -19.47
C ASP A 213 0.03 -14.12 -19.31
N LYS A 214 -1.16 -14.48 -19.80
CA LYS A 214 -1.69 -15.84 -19.69
C LYS A 214 -0.82 -16.88 -20.40
N THR A 215 -0.07 -16.49 -21.43
CA THR A 215 0.79 -17.41 -22.17
C THR A 215 2.15 -17.62 -21.52
N GLY A 216 2.54 -16.78 -20.56
CA GLY A 216 3.87 -16.81 -19.92
C GLY A 216 4.99 -16.29 -20.82
N ARG A 217 4.66 -15.67 -21.96
CA ARG A 217 5.61 -15.16 -22.97
C ARG A 217 5.78 -13.65 -22.93
N ILE A 218 4.86 -12.93 -22.29
CA ILE A 218 4.98 -11.50 -22.04
C ILE A 218 5.21 -11.30 -20.55
N LEU A 219 6.28 -10.60 -20.20
CA LEU A 219 6.56 -10.12 -18.85
C LEU A 219 6.10 -8.68 -18.72
N TYR A 220 5.18 -8.40 -17.81
CA TYR A 220 4.81 -7.03 -17.45
C TYR A 220 5.82 -6.47 -16.44
N ILE A 221 6.30 -5.26 -16.70
CA ILE A 221 7.32 -4.61 -15.87
C ILE A 221 6.93 -3.14 -15.62
N LEU A 222 7.20 -2.66 -14.41
CA LEU A 222 7.46 -1.24 -14.20
C LEU A 222 8.92 -0.99 -14.55
N ASP A 223 9.19 0.07 -15.30
CA ASP A 223 10.55 0.35 -15.76
C ASP A 223 10.76 1.86 -15.91
N SER A 224 11.73 2.39 -15.17
CA SER A 224 12.17 3.77 -15.25
C SER A 224 13.48 3.92 -16.04
N ARG A 225 14.07 2.83 -16.55
CA ARG A 225 15.27 2.94 -17.39
C ARG A 225 14.94 3.76 -18.63
N ASP A 226 15.83 4.69 -18.95
CA ASP A 226 15.71 5.67 -20.04
C ASP A 226 14.66 6.79 -19.86
N ARG A 227 14.05 6.91 -18.66
CA ARG A 227 13.11 7.98 -18.29
C ARG A 227 13.20 8.33 -16.80
N ASP A 228 12.45 9.30 -16.30
CA ASP A 228 12.43 9.59 -14.84
C ASP A 228 11.37 8.77 -14.10
N THR A 229 10.10 8.93 -14.47
CA THR A 229 8.97 8.20 -13.89
C THR A 229 8.89 6.76 -14.40
N ALA A 230 8.61 5.80 -13.52
CA ALA A 230 8.40 4.42 -13.89
C ALA A 230 7.15 4.28 -14.76
N ALA A 231 7.30 3.73 -15.97
CA ALA A 231 6.18 3.44 -16.86
C ALA A 231 5.87 1.94 -16.88
N PHE A 232 4.65 1.61 -17.29
CA PHE A 232 4.20 0.24 -17.43
C PHE A 232 4.57 -0.28 -18.83
N TYR A 233 5.30 -1.38 -18.91
CA TYR A 233 5.71 -2.02 -20.17
C TYR A 233 5.28 -3.48 -20.24
N ALA A 234 5.17 -3.97 -21.48
CA ALA A 234 5.08 -5.38 -21.82
C ALA A 234 6.38 -5.78 -22.55
N LEU A 235 7.12 -6.74 -22.00
CA LEU A 235 8.33 -7.30 -22.59
C LEU A 235 8.02 -8.67 -23.20
N ASN A 236 8.16 -8.80 -24.52
CA ASN A 236 8.07 -10.09 -25.19
C ASN A 236 9.36 -10.90 -24.97
N LEU A 237 9.23 -12.06 -24.30
CA LEU A 237 10.36 -12.87 -23.89
C LEU A 237 11.02 -13.66 -25.03
N ASP A 238 10.29 -13.89 -26.13
CA ASP A 238 10.82 -14.60 -27.30
C ASP A 238 11.69 -13.66 -28.18
N SER A 239 11.27 -12.41 -28.34
CA SER A 239 11.90 -11.43 -29.25
C SER A 239 12.75 -10.36 -28.55
N GLY A 240 12.56 -10.17 -27.24
CA GLY A 240 13.14 -9.05 -26.49
C GLY A 240 12.45 -7.70 -26.72
N GLU A 241 11.36 -7.64 -27.49
CA GLU A 241 10.64 -6.39 -27.75
C GLU A 241 10.01 -5.85 -26.45
N LYS A 242 10.42 -4.64 -26.03
CA LYS A 242 9.82 -3.90 -24.91
C LYS A 242 8.83 -2.85 -25.45
N LYS A 243 7.54 -3.06 -25.18
CA LYS A 243 6.45 -2.17 -25.61
C LYS A 243 5.93 -1.33 -24.45
N LEU A 244 5.88 -0.01 -24.64
CA LEU A 244 5.24 0.92 -23.70
C LEU A 244 3.72 0.71 -23.69
N ILE A 245 3.14 0.58 -22.50
CA ILE A 245 1.69 0.38 -22.30
C ILE A 245 1.04 1.63 -21.71
N ALA A 246 1.62 2.22 -20.67
CA ALA A 246 1.09 3.42 -20.01
C ALA A 246 2.21 4.20 -19.31
N GLU A 247 2.07 5.53 -19.25
CA GLU A 247 3.01 6.46 -18.62
C GLU A 247 2.32 7.73 -18.11
N ASP A 248 2.92 8.40 -17.13
CA ASP A 248 2.63 9.79 -16.74
C ASP A 248 3.97 10.49 -16.46
N ASP A 249 4.08 11.76 -16.85
CA ASP A 249 5.33 12.53 -16.71
C ASP A 249 5.60 12.99 -15.27
N ARG A 250 4.62 12.89 -14.36
CA ARG A 250 4.68 13.43 -12.99
C ARG A 250 4.69 12.35 -11.93
N ALA A 251 4.25 11.14 -12.25
CA ALA A 251 4.14 10.04 -11.28
C ALA A 251 4.52 8.70 -11.88
N ASP A 252 5.05 7.83 -11.03
CA ASP A 252 5.28 6.43 -11.37
C ASP A 252 3.92 5.71 -11.57
N ALA A 253 3.89 4.73 -12.48
CA ALA A 253 2.78 3.79 -12.57
C ALA A 253 2.63 3.06 -11.22
N ASN A 254 1.46 3.22 -10.59
CA ASN A 254 1.20 2.86 -9.20
C ASN A 254 0.53 1.48 -9.04
N GLY A 255 -0.26 1.05 -10.03
CA GLY A 255 -0.97 -0.23 -9.99
C GLY A 255 -1.74 -0.49 -11.27
N ALA A 256 -2.21 -1.71 -11.48
CA ALA A 256 -2.92 -2.09 -12.70
C ALA A 256 -4.16 -2.95 -12.43
N LEU A 257 -5.21 -2.75 -13.22
CA LEU A 257 -6.30 -3.71 -13.34
C LEU A 257 -5.90 -4.75 -14.38
N ILE A 258 -5.69 -5.98 -13.92
CA ILE A 258 -5.34 -7.12 -14.76
C ILE A 258 -6.51 -8.10 -14.74
N HIS A 259 -6.92 -8.60 -15.90
CA HIS A 259 -7.98 -9.58 -16.00
C HIS A 259 -7.62 -10.85 -15.18
N PRO A 260 -8.48 -11.36 -14.28
CA PRO A 260 -8.14 -12.42 -13.34
C PRO A 260 -7.54 -13.70 -13.96
N THR A 261 -8.08 -14.14 -15.10
CA THR A 261 -7.65 -15.35 -15.84
C THR A 261 -6.93 -15.06 -17.15
N GLU A 262 -7.43 -14.14 -17.98
CA GLU A 262 -6.78 -13.75 -19.24
C GLU A 262 -5.45 -13.00 -19.06
N LYS A 263 -5.21 -12.45 -17.87
CA LYS A 263 -4.00 -11.68 -17.53
C LYS A 263 -3.68 -10.53 -18.49
N THR A 264 -4.69 -10.05 -19.21
CA THR A 264 -4.60 -8.84 -20.01
C THR A 264 -4.64 -7.62 -19.08
N VAL A 265 -3.78 -6.65 -19.33
CA VAL A 265 -3.80 -5.37 -18.60
C VAL A 265 -4.91 -4.51 -19.17
N GLN A 266 -5.83 -4.06 -18.32
CA GLN A 266 -7.05 -3.36 -18.72
C GLN A 266 -7.03 -1.88 -18.33
N ALA A 267 -6.33 -1.53 -17.26
CA ALA A 267 -6.05 -0.14 -16.89
C ALA A 267 -4.78 -0.06 -16.04
N VAL A 268 -4.12 1.08 -16.05
CA VAL A 268 -2.99 1.42 -15.18
C VAL A 268 -3.33 2.69 -14.43
N SER A 269 -3.00 2.73 -13.14
CA SER A 269 -3.20 3.89 -12.27
C SER A 269 -1.89 4.65 -12.06
N PHE A 270 -2.02 5.96 -11.89
CA PHE A 270 -0.95 6.88 -11.51
C PHE A 270 -1.40 7.68 -10.30
N ASN A 271 -0.49 7.93 -9.36
CA ASN A 271 -0.79 8.67 -8.14
C ASN A 271 0.19 9.83 -7.98
N TYR A 272 -0.14 10.97 -8.56
CA TYR A 272 0.62 12.20 -8.30
C TYR A 272 0.15 12.81 -6.98
N ASP A 273 -1.00 13.48 -7.00
CA ASP A 273 -1.69 14.02 -5.84
C ASP A 273 -2.93 13.18 -5.47
N ARG A 274 -3.63 12.65 -6.47
CA ARG A 274 -4.71 11.65 -6.35
C ARG A 274 -4.53 10.54 -7.37
N VAL A 275 -5.22 9.43 -7.15
CA VAL A 275 -5.20 8.27 -8.06
C VAL A 275 -6.03 8.57 -9.30
N VAL A 276 -5.42 8.43 -10.48
CA VAL A 276 -6.09 8.52 -11.78
C VAL A 276 -5.86 7.23 -12.55
N TRP A 277 -6.90 6.70 -13.19
CA TRP A 277 -6.84 5.50 -14.02
C TRP A 277 -6.76 5.85 -15.50
N GLN A 278 -5.71 5.39 -16.17
CA GLN A 278 -5.64 5.30 -17.62
C GLN A 278 -6.23 3.97 -18.08
N ILE A 279 -7.36 4.03 -18.78
CA ILE A 279 -8.06 2.86 -19.31
C ILE A 279 -7.40 2.42 -20.63
N LEU A 280 -7.08 1.14 -20.73
CA LEU A 280 -6.38 0.52 -21.87
C LEU A 280 -7.29 -0.46 -22.63
N ASP A 281 -8.19 -1.11 -21.92
CA ASP A 281 -9.19 -2.02 -22.48
C ASP A 281 -10.57 -1.33 -22.48
N GLU A 282 -11.08 -1.03 -23.67
CA GLU A 282 -12.40 -0.41 -23.85
C GLU A 282 -13.54 -1.25 -23.25
N ALA A 283 -13.34 -2.55 -23.02
CA ALA A 283 -14.36 -3.41 -22.41
C ALA A 283 -14.68 -3.04 -20.95
N ILE A 284 -13.76 -2.37 -20.23
CA ILE A 284 -14.00 -1.92 -18.85
C ILE A 284 -14.37 -0.43 -18.76
N LYS A 285 -14.33 0.32 -19.86
CA LYS A 285 -14.64 1.75 -19.84
C LYS A 285 -16.07 2.04 -19.35
N PRO A 286 -17.12 1.36 -19.86
CA PRO A 286 -18.48 1.60 -19.38
C PRO A 286 -18.67 1.25 -17.90
N ASP A 287 -17.86 0.33 -17.37
CA ASP A 287 -17.89 -0.05 -15.97
C ASP A 287 -17.38 1.08 -15.07
N LEU A 288 -16.20 1.63 -15.40
CA LEU A 288 -15.61 2.73 -14.64
C LEU A 288 -16.40 4.03 -14.78
N ASP A 289 -16.94 4.33 -15.98
CA ASP A 289 -17.83 5.47 -16.20
C ASP A 289 -19.10 5.36 -15.33
N TYR A 290 -19.69 4.17 -15.22
CA TYR A 290 -20.85 3.94 -14.35
C TYR A 290 -20.47 4.09 -12.87
N LEU A 291 -19.39 3.44 -12.42
CA LEU A 291 -18.94 3.48 -11.02
C LEU A 291 -18.64 4.91 -10.55
N ALA A 292 -18.16 5.79 -11.43
CA ALA A 292 -17.97 7.21 -11.13
C ALA A 292 -19.27 7.96 -10.80
N THR A 293 -20.44 7.39 -11.08
CA THR A 293 -21.75 7.97 -10.73
C THR A 293 -22.36 7.38 -9.46
N VAL A 294 -21.79 6.30 -8.91
CA VAL A 294 -22.38 5.53 -7.80
C VAL A 294 -22.20 6.23 -6.46
N ALA A 295 -20.98 6.73 -6.20
CA ALA A 295 -20.64 7.42 -4.97
C ALA A 295 -19.43 8.35 -5.19
N ASP A 296 -19.35 9.41 -4.39
CA ASP A 296 -18.16 10.26 -4.32
C ASP A 296 -16.96 9.48 -3.74
N GLY A 297 -15.76 9.79 -4.22
CA GLY A 297 -14.49 9.23 -3.71
C GLY A 297 -13.61 8.67 -4.82
N ASP A 298 -12.36 8.35 -4.48
CA ASP A 298 -11.47 7.64 -5.41
C ASP A 298 -11.88 6.18 -5.52
N ILE A 299 -12.06 5.70 -6.75
CA ILE A 299 -12.51 4.35 -7.06
C ILE A 299 -11.32 3.39 -6.98
N SER A 300 -11.47 2.35 -6.17
CA SER A 300 -10.53 1.23 -6.10
C SER A 300 -11.26 -0.10 -6.30
N VAL A 301 -10.87 -0.86 -7.33
CA VAL A 301 -11.35 -2.24 -7.52
C VAL A 301 -10.45 -3.16 -6.70
N VAL A 302 -10.95 -3.60 -5.53
CA VAL A 302 -10.14 -4.32 -4.53
C VAL A 302 -10.21 -5.85 -4.66
N ALA A 303 -11.21 -6.38 -5.36
CA ALA A 303 -11.31 -7.80 -5.70
C ALA A 303 -12.18 -8.01 -6.95
N ARG A 304 -11.98 -9.14 -7.64
CA ARG A 304 -12.72 -9.53 -8.85
C ARG A 304 -12.94 -11.04 -8.82
N THR A 305 -14.09 -11.50 -9.26
CA THR A 305 -14.34 -12.93 -9.48
C THR A 305 -13.53 -13.45 -10.65
N GLN A 306 -13.29 -14.75 -10.70
CA GLN A 306 -12.43 -15.39 -11.70
C GLN A 306 -12.98 -15.27 -13.13
N ASP A 307 -14.30 -15.26 -13.27
CA ASP A 307 -15.03 -14.98 -14.52
C ASP A 307 -15.10 -13.48 -14.85
N ASP A 308 -14.52 -12.64 -13.99
CA ASP A 308 -14.49 -11.19 -14.08
C ASP A 308 -15.88 -10.53 -14.13
N ARG A 309 -16.93 -11.22 -13.67
CA ARG A 309 -18.31 -10.68 -13.69
C ARG A 309 -18.57 -9.73 -12.52
N TYR A 310 -18.11 -10.08 -11.32
CA TYR A 310 -18.38 -9.31 -10.12
C TYR A 310 -17.10 -8.70 -9.54
N TRP A 311 -17.19 -7.42 -9.20
CA TRP A 311 -16.10 -6.71 -8.54
C TRP A 311 -16.49 -6.31 -7.12
N THR A 312 -15.53 -6.33 -6.21
CA THR A 312 -15.61 -5.53 -4.99
C THR A 312 -14.98 -4.18 -5.27
N VAL A 313 -15.76 -3.12 -5.13
CA VAL A 313 -15.34 -1.74 -5.37
C VAL A 313 -15.36 -0.99 -4.05
N ALA A 314 -14.27 -0.30 -3.73
CA ALA A 314 -14.16 0.59 -2.59
C ALA A 314 -14.11 2.05 -3.09
N PHE A 315 -14.92 2.91 -2.47
CA PHE A 315 -14.82 4.36 -2.66
C PHE A 315 -14.06 4.95 -1.48
N MET A 316 -12.89 5.51 -1.77
CA MET A 316 -12.01 6.12 -0.78
C MET A 316 -12.39 7.59 -0.60
N LEU A 317 -12.65 7.99 0.65
CA LEU A 317 -12.92 9.36 1.03
C LEU A 317 -11.81 9.84 1.98
N ASP A 318 -11.65 11.17 2.08
CA ASP A 318 -10.78 11.85 3.04
C ASP A 318 -11.51 12.28 4.32
N ASN A 319 -12.81 12.48 4.22
CA ASN A 319 -13.69 13.00 5.26
C ASN A 319 -14.85 12.05 5.61
N GLY A 320 -14.67 10.74 5.43
CA GLY A 320 -15.71 9.77 5.69
C GLY A 320 -15.20 8.33 5.68
N PRO A 321 -16.08 7.36 5.92
CA PRO A 321 -15.71 5.95 5.84
C PRO A 321 -15.50 5.53 4.39
N ILE A 322 -14.67 4.48 4.22
CA ILE A 322 -14.58 3.75 2.95
C ILE A 322 -15.90 3.04 2.73
N ARG A 323 -16.47 3.19 1.53
CA ARG A 323 -17.73 2.55 1.14
C ARG A 323 -17.44 1.37 0.23
N TYR A 324 -17.88 0.17 0.62
CA TYR A 324 -17.71 -1.04 -0.19
C TYR A 324 -19.00 -1.38 -0.93
N TYR A 325 -18.84 -1.74 -2.21
CA TYR A 325 -19.91 -2.17 -3.10
C TYR A 325 -19.53 -3.49 -3.77
N ARG A 326 -20.55 -4.30 -4.05
CA ARG A 326 -20.48 -5.41 -5.00
C ARG A 326 -21.03 -4.91 -6.33
N TYR A 327 -20.22 -4.97 -7.36
CA TYR A 327 -20.57 -4.49 -8.69
C TYR A 327 -20.78 -5.68 -9.63
N ASP A 328 -21.97 -5.83 -10.21
CA ASP A 328 -22.25 -6.76 -11.33
C ASP A 328 -22.02 -6.01 -12.65
N ARG A 329 -20.97 -6.38 -13.38
CA ARG A 329 -20.64 -5.76 -14.67
C ARG A 329 -21.65 -6.07 -15.77
N THR A 330 -22.24 -7.26 -15.75
CA THR A 330 -23.20 -7.67 -16.78
C THR A 330 -24.47 -6.83 -16.65
N ALA A 331 -24.95 -6.66 -15.41
CA ALA A 331 -26.09 -5.81 -15.12
C ALA A 331 -25.75 -4.31 -15.07
N ARG A 332 -24.46 -3.96 -14.94
CA ARG A 332 -23.95 -2.63 -14.57
C ARG A 332 -24.70 -2.06 -13.37
N GLN A 333 -24.66 -2.82 -12.29
CA GLN A 333 -25.34 -2.47 -11.05
C GLN A 333 -24.39 -2.58 -9.86
N ALA A 334 -24.26 -1.50 -9.11
CA ALA A 334 -23.54 -1.48 -7.84
C ALA A 334 -24.51 -1.65 -6.67
N GLU A 335 -24.26 -2.65 -5.84
CA GLU A 335 -24.98 -2.96 -4.61
C GLU A 335 -24.10 -2.57 -3.41
N PHE A 336 -24.62 -1.71 -2.54
CA PHE A 336 -23.90 -1.31 -1.32
C PHE A 336 -23.75 -2.50 -0.37
N LEU A 337 -22.54 -2.74 0.11
CA LEU A 337 -22.25 -3.80 1.07
C LEU A 337 -22.21 -3.27 2.49
N PHE A 338 -21.31 -2.33 2.77
CA PHE A 338 -21.12 -1.71 4.07
C PHE A 338 -20.10 -0.56 4.00
N ASN A 339 -20.09 0.27 5.04
CA ASN A 339 -18.98 1.16 5.34
C ASN A 339 -17.92 0.43 6.17
N ASN A 340 -16.67 0.89 6.11
CA ASN A 340 -15.66 0.33 7.01
C ASN A 340 -15.87 0.74 8.48
N LYS A 341 -16.56 1.87 8.70
CA LYS A 341 -16.87 2.43 10.02
C LYS A 341 -18.09 3.34 9.94
N ASP A 342 -19.28 2.85 10.30
CA ASP A 342 -20.53 3.62 10.18
C ASP A 342 -20.53 4.89 11.03
N ALA A 343 -19.87 4.86 12.19
CA ALA A 343 -19.76 6.02 13.07
C ALA A 343 -19.18 7.25 12.36
N TRP A 344 -18.23 7.06 11.42
CA TRP A 344 -17.57 8.17 10.72
C TRP A 344 -18.50 8.91 9.77
N ALA A 345 -19.54 8.26 9.23
CA ALA A 345 -20.48 8.90 8.30
C ALA A 345 -21.29 10.05 8.94
N LYS A 346 -21.33 10.10 10.28
CA LYS A 346 -22.08 11.10 11.06
C LYS A 346 -21.18 12.14 11.73
N LEU A 347 -19.86 12.00 11.58
CA LEU A 347 -18.91 12.90 12.22
C LEU A 347 -18.61 14.11 11.32
N PRO A 348 -18.36 15.28 11.92
CA PRO A 348 -17.86 16.43 11.19
C PRO A 348 -16.37 16.23 10.91
N LEU A 349 -16.04 15.45 9.87
CA LEU A 349 -14.67 15.17 9.44
C LEU A 349 -14.20 16.20 8.40
N ALA A 350 -12.94 16.61 8.52
CA ALA A 350 -12.33 17.60 7.64
C ALA A 350 -11.90 16.99 6.30
N LYS A 351 -11.91 17.79 5.22
CA LYS A 351 -11.32 17.37 3.94
C LYS A 351 -9.79 17.39 4.01
N MET A 352 -9.16 16.61 3.16
CA MET A 352 -7.74 16.64 2.88
C MET A 352 -7.51 17.33 1.55
N HIS A 353 -6.73 18.40 1.57
CA HIS A 353 -6.42 19.25 0.43
C HIS A 353 -5.02 18.93 -0.08
N PRO A 354 -4.87 18.35 -1.27
CA PRO A 354 -3.57 18.26 -1.91
C PRO A 354 -3.03 19.67 -2.20
N GLN A 355 -1.73 19.88 -2.01
CA GLN A 355 -1.01 21.12 -2.32
C GLN A 355 0.32 20.75 -2.95
N ILE A 356 0.76 21.50 -3.97
CA ILE A 356 2.08 21.32 -4.56
C ILE A 356 2.95 22.49 -4.12
N VAL A 357 3.92 22.22 -3.26
CA VAL A 357 4.88 23.21 -2.76
C VAL A 357 6.18 23.09 -3.53
N LYS A 358 6.78 24.22 -3.89
CA LYS A 358 8.12 24.24 -4.49
C LYS A 358 9.18 24.23 -3.40
N SER A 359 10.09 23.26 -3.42
CA SER A 359 11.33 23.35 -2.63
C SER A 359 12.21 24.49 -3.14
N ARG A 360 13.15 24.93 -2.31
CA ARG A 360 14.11 26.00 -2.63
C ARG A 360 15.01 25.69 -3.81
N ASP A 361 15.21 24.41 -4.12
CA ASP A 361 15.96 23.91 -5.27
C ASP A 361 15.08 23.43 -6.44
N GLY A 362 13.76 23.66 -6.36
CA GLY A 362 12.84 23.58 -7.49
C GLY A 362 12.03 22.30 -7.63
N LEU A 363 12.17 21.33 -6.72
CA LEU A 363 11.35 20.11 -6.66
C LEU A 363 9.89 20.46 -6.38
N ASN A 364 8.98 19.63 -6.88
CA ASN A 364 7.56 19.69 -6.54
C ASN A 364 7.30 18.74 -5.36
N LEU A 365 7.06 19.30 -4.18
CA LEU A 365 6.67 18.55 -2.99
C LEU A 365 5.16 18.39 -2.98
N VAL A 366 4.68 17.15 -3.09
CA VAL A 366 3.25 16.85 -2.95
C VAL A 366 2.91 16.79 -1.46
N CYS A 367 2.14 17.77 -1.01
CA CYS A 367 1.72 17.90 0.38
C CYS A 367 0.22 17.62 0.53
N TYR A 368 -0.18 17.18 1.71
CA TYR A 368 -1.58 16.98 2.07
C TYR A 368 -1.91 17.77 3.32
N LEU A 369 -2.85 18.71 3.18
CA LEU A 369 -3.25 19.63 4.24
C LEU A 369 -4.66 19.31 4.73
N THR A 370 -4.83 19.19 6.04
CA THR A 370 -6.15 19.09 6.68
C THR A 370 -6.31 20.25 7.64
N LEU A 371 -7.44 20.96 7.55
CA LEU A 371 -7.73 22.14 8.36
C LEU A 371 -8.91 21.88 9.30
N PRO A 372 -8.95 22.53 10.49
CA PRO A 372 -10.12 22.51 11.34
C PRO A 372 -11.35 23.05 10.60
N LEU A 373 -12.48 22.35 10.68
CA LEU A 373 -13.71 22.75 9.99
C LEU A 373 -14.20 24.15 10.36
N ALA A 374 -13.98 24.57 11.61
CA ALA A 374 -14.36 25.91 12.06
C ALA A 374 -13.54 27.03 11.39
N ASN A 375 -12.36 26.70 10.86
CA ASN A 375 -11.44 27.64 10.23
C ASN A 375 -11.44 27.54 8.70
N ASP A 376 -11.89 26.43 8.12
CA ASP A 376 -12.12 26.25 6.68
C ASP A 376 -13.55 25.74 6.39
N PRO A 377 -14.61 26.54 6.70
CA PRO A 377 -16.00 26.10 6.55
C PRO A 377 -16.40 25.82 5.09
N GLU A 378 -15.73 26.46 4.13
CA GLU A 378 -15.98 26.28 2.70
C GLU A 378 -15.14 25.15 2.08
N GLY A 379 -14.22 24.55 2.84
CA GLY A 379 -13.35 23.46 2.38
C GLY A 379 -12.45 23.87 1.21
N THR A 380 -11.85 25.05 1.31
CA THR A 380 -10.98 25.63 0.28
C THR A 380 -9.51 25.29 0.46
N GLY A 381 -9.10 24.76 1.63
CA GLY A 381 -7.71 24.59 2.00
C GLY A 381 -7.02 25.91 2.37
N ARG A 382 -7.79 26.93 2.77
CA ARG A 382 -7.28 28.22 3.28
C ARG A 382 -8.05 28.60 4.55
N PRO A 383 -7.40 28.67 5.71
CA PRO A 383 -8.10 29.02 6.93
C PRO A 383 -8.40 30.52 6.99
N ASN A 384 -9.42 30.90 7.75
CA ASN A 384 -9.79 32.30 8.00
C ASN A 384 -8.74 33.09 8.82
N GLU A 385 -7.85 32.40 9.53
CA GLU A 385 -6.73 32.95 10.28
C GLU A 385 -5.59 31.92 10.39
N PRO A 386 -4.33 32.34 10.61
CA PRO A 386 -3.22 31.41 10.85
C PRO A 386 -3.43 30.55 12.10
N LEU A 387 -3.14 29.25 11.97
CA LEU A 387 -3.43 28.24 12.99
C LEU A 387 -2.14 27.66 13.60
N PRO A 388 -2.18 27.10 14.83
CA PRO A 388 -1.20 26.11 15.22
C PRO A 388 -1.12 25.01 14.16
N MET A 389 0.08 24.57 13.80
CA MET A 389 0.26 23.54 12.79
C MET A 389 1.06 22.36 13.33
N ALA A 390 0.66 21.14 12.94
CA ALA A 390 1.47 19.94 13.10
C ALA A 390 1.96 19.48 11.72
N LEU A 391 3.28 19.46 11.55
CA LEU A 391 3.94 18.82 10.42
C LEU A 391 4.07 17.32 10.73
N LEU A 392 3.31 16.49 10.00
CA LEU A 392 3.31 15.03 10.13
C LEU A 392 4.25 14.43 9.07
N VAL A 393 5.38 13.90 9.50
CA VAL A 393 6.41 13.34 8.63
C VAL A 393 6.26 11.83 8.55
N HIS A 394 6.06 11.29 7.35
CA HIS A 394 5.95 9.85 7.15
C HIS A 394 7.29 9.12 7.37
N GLY A 395 7.22 7.85 7.74
CA GLY A 395 8.37 6.94 7.84
C GLY A 395 8.86 6.43 6.49
N GLY A 396 9.87 5.58 6.47
CA GLY A 396 10.53 5.10 5.24
C GLY A 396 12.05 5.22 5.36
N PRO A 397 12.71 6.11 4.59
CA PRO A 397 12.13 7.26 3.87
C PRO A 397 11.55 6.94 2.49
N TRP A 398 11.83 5.76 1.93
CA TRP A 398 11.29 5.30 0.65
C TRP A 398 9.83 4.83 0.77
N ALA A 399 8.96 5.74 1.19
CA ALA A 399 7.51 5.58 1.27
C ALA A 399 6.85 6.91 0.88
N ARG A 400 5.53 7.03 1.01
CA ARG A 400 4.82 8.30 0.77
C ARG A 400 3.54 8.38 1.58
N ASP A 401 3.08 9.60 1.78
CA ASP A 401 1.68 9.89 2.08
C ASP A 401 0.85 9.93 0.78
N ALA A 402 -0.44 9.65 0.90
CA ALA A 402 -1.41 9.70 -0.18
C ALA A 402 -2.71 10.37 0.29
N TRP A 403 -3.49 10.90 -0.67
CA TRP A 403 -4.80 11.45 -0.37
C TRP A 403 -5.74 10.38 0.20
N GLY A 404 -6.50 10.74 1.23
CA GLY A 404 -7.52 9.88 1.82
C GLY A 404 -7.69 10.11 3.32
N PHE A 405 -8.55 9.32 3.96
CA PHE A 405 -8.81 9.46 5.38
C PHE A 405 -7.55 9.13 6.19
N ASN A 406 -7.06 10.09 6.96
CA ASN A 406 -5.95 9.91 7.89
C ASN A 406 -6.41 10.22 9.33
N PRO A 407 -6.40 9.24 10.26
CA PRO A 407 -6.92 9.43 11.61
C PRO A 407 -6.12 10.44 12.43
N ILE A 408 -4.81 10.61 12.19
CA ILE A 408 -3.98 11.60 12.87
C ILE A 408 -4.35 13.01 12.39
N HIS A 409 -4.52 13.19 11.08
CA HIS A 409 -5.00 14.46 10.51
C HIS A 409 -6.36 14.85 11.10
N GLN A 410 -7.33 13.94 11.09
CA GLN A 410 -8.66 14.20 11.65
C GLN A 410 -8.60 14.53 13.15
N TRP A 411 -7.79 13.79 13.91
CA TRP A 411 -7.65 13.96 15.35
C TRP A 411 -7.12 15.33 15.75
N LEU A 412 -6.06 15.78 15.06
CA LEU A 412 -5.40 17.06 15.32
C LEU A 412 -6.19 18.24 14.73
N ALA A 413 -6.77 18.09 13.53
CA ALA A 413 -7.64 19.11 12.95
C ALA A 413 -8.89 19.36 13.81
N ASN A 414 -9.51 18.30 14.34
CA ASN A 414 -10.60 18.44 15.31
C ASN A 414 -10.17 19.15 16.61
N ARG A 415 -8.87 19.20 16.92
CA ARG A 415 -8.28 19.92 18.08
C ARG A 415 -7.75 21.31 17.73
N GLY A 416 -8.02 21.80 16.52
CA GLY A 416 -7.68 23.16 16.11
C GLY A 416 -6.30 23.33 15.47
N TYR A 417 -5.66 22.23 15.05
CA TYR A 417 -4.39 22.29 14.33
C TYR A 417 -4.60 22.23 12.82
N ALA A 418 -3.89 23.04 12.05
CA ALA A 418 -3.58 22.67 10.67
C ALA A 418 -2.66 21.43 10.70
N VAL A 419 -2.89 20.46 9.83
CA VAL A 419 -2.05 19.25 9.77
C VAL A 419 -1.53 19.09 8.36
N MET A 420 -0.22 19.03 8.20
CA MET A 420 0.42 18.94 6.90
C MET A 420 1.33 17.72 6.83
N SER A 421 1.06 16.86 5.87
CA SER A 421 1.98 15.81 5.40
C SER A 421 2.74 16.33 4.20
N VAL A 422 4.00 15.95 4.07
CA VAL A 422 4.89 16.35 2.97
C VAL A 422 5.55 15.11 2.41
N ASN A 423 5.36 14.87 1.11
CA ASN A 423 6.23 13.96 0.38
C ASN A 423 7.51 14.73 0.01
N TYR A 424 8.52 14.61 0.88
CA TYR A 424 9.86 15.19 0.73
C TYR A 424 10.71 14.36 -0.24
N ARG A 425 11.83 14.88 -0.74
CA ARG A 425 12.72 14.11 -1.63
C ARG A 425 13.06 12.75 -1.01
N GLY A 426 13.04 11.68 -1.79
CA GLY A 426 13.10 10.31 -1.29
C GLY A 426 11.76 9.59 -1.23
N SER A 427 10.63 10.32 -1.17
CA SER A 427 9.32 9.68 -1.25
C SER A 427 9.12 8.96 -2.59
N THR A 428 8.48 7.81 -2.57
CA THR A 428 8.26 6.99 -3.77
C THR A 428 7.10 7.52 -4.63
N GLY A 429 7.05 7.14 -5.90
CA GLY A 429 5.93 7.45 -6.79
C GLY A 429 6.09 8.74 -7.61
N PHE A 430 7.21 9.44 -7.50
CA PHE A 430 7.47 10.75 -8.14
C PHE A 430 8.66 10.74 -9.10
N GLY A 431 9.03 9.56 -9.60
CA GLY A 431 10.20 9.40 -10.45
C GLY A 431 11.49 9.13 -9.66
N LYS A 432 12.44 8.51 -10.35
CA LYS A 432 13.70 8.10 -9.74
C LYS A 432 14.58 9.28 -9.37
N ASP A 433 14.52 10.40 -10.09
CA ASP A 433 15.32 11.58 -9.78
C ASP A 433 14.87 12.18 -8.43
N PHE A 434 13.57 12.17 -8.13
CA PHE A 434 13.03 12.60 -6.84
C PHE A 434 13.41 11.64 -5.69
N ILE A 435 13.38 10.33 -5.94
CA ILE A 435 13.76 9.31 -4.94
C ILE A 435 15.26 9.40 -4.61
N ASN A 436 16.12 9.37 -5.63
CA ASN A 436 17.57 9.37 -5.44
C ASN A 436 18.10 10.72 -4.92
N ALA A 437 17.32 11.81 -5.01
CA ALA A 437 17.69 13.11 -4.42
C ALA A 437 17.79 13.07 -2.88
N ALA A 438 17.32 12.01 -2.22
CA ALA A 438 17.50 11.77 -0.78
C ALA A 438 18.82 11.08 -0.42
N ASP A 439 19.55 10.53 -1.38
CA ASP A 439 20.75 9.76 -1.11
C ASP A 439 21.82 10.64 -0.47
N LEU A 440 22.32 10.20 0.69
CA LEU A 440 23.28 10.93 1.54
C LEU A 440 22.74 12.25 2.14
N GLU A 441 21.42 12.48 2.13
CA GLU A 441 20.79 13.73 2.54
C GLU A 441 19.90 13.62 3.81
N TRP A 442 20.09 12.56 4.62
CA TRP A 442 19.49 12.47 5.95
C TRP A 442 20.00 13.62 6.84
N ALA A 443 19.09 14.38 7.46
CA ALA A 443 19.33 15.68 8.11
C ALA A 443 19.90 16.80 7.20
N GLY A 444 20.04 16.54 5.89
CA GLY A 444 20.42 17.51 4.87
C GLY A 444 19.20 18.01 4.12
N LYS A 445 19.22 17.93 2.79
CA LYS A 445 18.16 18.52 1.95
C LYS A 445 16.76 17.91 2.14
N MET A 446 16.66 16.69 2.68
CA MET A 446 15.37 16.12 3.05
C MET A 446 14.70 16.95 4.16
N HIS A 447 15.49 17.49 5.09
CA HIS A 447 15.00 18.41 6.12
C HIS A 447 14.67 19.79 5.54
N ASP A 448 15.45 20.26 4.57
CA ASP A 448 15.15 21.51 3.87
C ASP A 448 13.77 21.50 3.19
N ASP A 449 13.37 20.38 2.58
CA ASP A 449 12.04 20.23 1.98
C ASP A 449 10.91 20.40 3.00
N LEU A 450 11.11 19.84 4.21
CA LEU A 450 10.16 19.98 5.32
C LEU A 450 10.06 21.44 5.78
N ILE A 451 11.20 22.13 5.89
CA ILE A 451 11.23 23.56 6.23
C ILE A 451 10.58 24.41 5.13
N ASP A 452 10.82 24.10 3.86
CA ASP A 452 10.23 24.83 2.73
C ASP A 452 8.71 24.71 2.71
N ALA A 453 8.17 23.51 3.03
CA ALA A 453 6.75 23.31 3.20
C ALA A 453 6.17 24.12 4.37
N VAL A 454 6.86 24.16 5.51
CA VAL A 454 6.47 24.97 6.67
C VAL A 454 6.48 26.46 6.32
N ASP A 455 7.53 26.95 5.67
CA ASP A 455 7.66 28.36 5.30
C ASP A 455 6.60 28.76 4.26
N TRP A 456 6.26 27.87 3.33
CA TRP A 456 5.11 28.03 2.45
C TRP A 456 3.80 28.17 3.21
N ALA A 457 3.54 27.30 4.21
CA ALA A 457 2.32 27.36 5.01
C ALA A 457 2.21 28.67 5.82
N ILE A 458 3.34 29.20 6.33
CA ILE A 458 3.39 30.51 6.99
C ILE A 458 3.08 31.63 5.99
N ALA A 459 3.72 31.61 4.81
CA ALA A 459 3.55 32.64 3.78
C ALA A 459 2.10 32.70 3.26
N GLU A 460 1.47 31.54 3.10
CA GLU A 460 0.05 31.40 2.73
C GLU A 460 -0.92 31.69 3.88
N LYS A 461 -0.42 32.10 5.05
CA LYS A 461 -1.19 32.42 6.26
C LYS A 461 -2.01 31.23 6.78
N ILE A 462 -1.55 30.01 6.51
CA ILE A 462 -2.13 28.77 7.04
C ILE A 462 -1.62 28.52 8.46
N ALA A 463 -0.30 28.67 8.66
CA ALA A 463 0.37 28.38 9.91
C ALA A 463 0.79 29.65 10.66
N ASP A 464 0.62 29.65 11.97
CA ASP A 464 1.21 30.63 12.88
C ASP A 464 2.69 30.25 13.13
N PRO A 465 3.66 31.12 12.80
CA PRO A 465 5.08 30.81 12.92
C PRO A 465 5.55 30.50 14.35
N GLU A 466 4.82 30.95 15.39
CA GLU A 466 5.18 30.68 16.79
C GLU A 466 4.59 29.37 17.33
N ARG A 467 3.72 28.69 16.56
CA ARG A 467 2.93 27.54 17.02
C ARG A 467 2.99 26.35 16.05
N ILE A 468 4.19 25.95 15.66
CA ILE A 468 4.41 24.81 14.76
C ILE A 468 5.03 23.64 15.54
N ALA A 469 4.46 22.45 15.39
CA ALA A 469 4.99 21.19 15.90
C ALA A 469 5.47 20.31 14.75
N ILE A 470 6.46 19.46 15.01
CA ILE A 470 6.91 18.40 14.09
C ILE A 470 6.72 17.03 14.74
N MET A 471 6.19 16.06 14.00
CA MET A 471 5.97 14.71 14.52
C MET A 471 6.07 13.66 13.43
N GLY A 472 6.49 12.44 13.77
CA GLY A 472 6.58 11.36 12.81
C GLY A 472 7.06 10.04 13.41
N GLY A 473 6.92 8.97 12.61
CA GLY A 473 7.31 7.61 12.99
C GLY A 473 8.47 7.07 12.16
N SER A 474 9.35 6.23 12.74
CA SER A 474 10.51 5.67 12.04
C SER A 474 11.40 6.79 11.46
N TYR A 475 11.65 6.86 10.14
CA TYR A 475 12.34 8.02 9.55
C TYR A 475 11.69 9.36 9.95
N GLY A 476 10.37 9.45 10.03
CA GLY A 476 9.68 10.67 10.48
C GLY A 476 9.99 11.03 11.95
N GLY A 477 10.28 10.03 12.78
CA GLY A 477 10.78 10.22 14.15
C GLY A 477 12.21 10.77 14.15
N TYR A 478 13.08 10.23 13.28
CA TYR A 478 14.40 10.82 13.04
C TYR A 478 14.30 12.27 12.54
N ALA A 479 13.45 12.56 11.56
CA ALA A 479 13.23 13.92 11.05
C ALA A 479 12.70 14.86 12.16
N THR A 480 11.89 14.34 13.08
CA THR A 480 11.47 15.09 14.29
C THR A 480 12.66 15.44 15.18
N LEU A 481 13.54 14.47 15.47
CA LEU A 481 14.76 14.72 16.25
C LEU A 481 15.69 15.72 15.56
N VAL A 482 15.82 15.63 14.22
CA VAL A 482 16.57 16.60 13.41
C VAL A 482 15.95 17.99 13.53
N GLY A 483 14.64 18.13 13.34
CA GLY A 483 13.97 19.43 13.43
C GLY A 483 14.16 20.10 14.79
N LEU A 484 14.12 19.33 15.88
CA LEU A 484 14.34 19.83 17.24
C LEU A 484 15.82 20.18 17.56
N THR A 485 16.77 19.70 16.76
CA THR A 485 18.21 19.88 17.03
C THR A 485 18.89 20.84 16.05
N PHE A 486 18.50 20.83 14.78
CA PHE A 486 19.09 21.65 13.71
C PHE A 486 18.31 22.93 13.44
N THR A 487 17.01 22.94 13.70
CA THR A 487 16.13 24.11 13.49
C THR A 487 15.18 24.33 14.68
N PRO A 488 15.70 24.39 15.93
CA PRO A 488 14.87 24.48 17.13
C PRO A 488 14.01 25.75 17.19
N GLU A 489 14.39 26.81 16.47
CA GLU A 489 13.62 28.04 16.35
C GLU A 489 12.37 27.93 15.48
N LYS A 490 12.26 26.88 14.64
CA LYS A 490 11.10 26.64 13.78
C LYS A 490 9.96 25.91 14.50
N PHE A 491 10.27 25.15 15.55
CA PHE A 491 9.32 24.22 16.16
C PHE A 491 9.13 24.50 17.65
N ALA A 492 7.88 24.75 18.05
CA ALA A 492 7.49 24.93 19.44
C ALA A 492 7.55 23.61 20.25
N CYS A 493 7.33 22.47 19.59
CA CYS A 493 7.51 21.14 20.18
C CYS A 493 7.69 20.07 19.10
N GLY A 494 8.05 18.84 19.50
CA GLY A 494 8.03 17.70 18.60
C GLY A 494 7.73 16.36 19.27
N VAL A 495 7.26 15.40 18.48
CA VAL A 495 6.84 14.05 18.92
C VAL A 495 7.53 12.99 18.07
N ASP A 496 8.58 12.40 18.62
CA ASP A 496 9.32 11.28 18.02
C ASP A 496 8.62 9.96 18.36
N ILE A 497 8.27 9.18 17.32
CA ILE A 497 7.72 7.84 17.45
C ILE A 497 8.73 6.84 16.85
N VAL A 498 9.44 6.11 17.70
CA VAL A 498 10.40 5.06 17.30
C VAL A 498 11.45 5.52 16.27
N GLY A 499 11.84 6.79 16.29
CA GLY A 499 12.85 7.33 15.39
C GLY A 499 14.26 6.83 15.69
N PRO A 500 15.06 6.45 14.68
CA PRO A 500 16.47 6.17 14.92
C PRO A 500 17.19 7.45 15.32
N SER A 501 17.85 7.46 16.47
CA SER A 501 18.59 8.63 16.98
C SER A 501 20.09 8.60 16.64
N ASN A 502 20.58 7.49 16.09
CA ASN A 502 21.97 7.31 15.70
C ASN A 502 22.08 6.39 14.48
N LEU A 503 22.55 6.95 13.36
CA LEU A 503 22.66 6.25 12.08
C LEU A 503 23.74 5.15 12.10
N ILE A 504 24.79 5.31 12.92
CA ILE A 504 25.86 4.30 13.05
C ILE A 504 25.30 3.06 13.74
N THR A 505 24.57 3.21 14.83
CA THR A 505 23.97 2.05 15.52
C THR A 505 22.84 1.43 14.71
N LEU A 506 22.09 2.23 13.94
CA LEU A 506 21.06 1.72 13.02
C LEU A 506 21.68 0.76 12.00
N ILE A 507 22.71 1.20 11.27
CA ILE A 507 23.30 0.37 10.21
C ILE A 507 24.07 -0.86 10.74
N GLN A 508 24.51 -0.82 12.00
CA GLN A 508 25.12 -1.96 12.68
C GLN A 508 24.12 -3.01 13.17
N SER A 509 22.82 -2.66 13.22
CA SER A 509 21.76 -3.51 13.74
C SER A 509 20.96 -4.27 12.68
N VAL A 510 21.19 -3.94 11.40
CA VAL A 510 20.48 -4.50 10.23
C VAL A 510 21.31 -5.54 9.49
#